data_AF-A0A0W0TRD8-F1
#
_entry.id   AF-A0A0W0TRD8-F1
#
_cell.length_a   1.000
_cell.length_b   1.000
_cell.length_c   1.000
_cell.angle_alpha   90.00
_cell.angle_beta   90.00
_cell.angle_gamma   90.00
#
_symmetry.space_group_name_H-M   'P 1'
#
loop_
_entity.id
_entity.type
_entity.pdbx_description
1 polymer ?
#
loop_
_entity_poly.entity_id
_entity_poly.type
_entity_poly.pdbx_seq_one_letter_code
_entity_poly.pdbx_strand_id
1 'polypeptide(L)' 'MSTYTATIYFDEFEIIKHSGNDLESLFVWMLTQAQGKFGNLSGKITNNRTKIIEKEFRIAAHE' A
#
# COMPACT_ATOMS: atom_id res chain seq x y z
N MET A 1 -12.05 1.04 -15.33
CA MET A 1 -12.15 0.67 -13.90
C MET A 1 -10.80 0.16 -13.47
N SER A 2 -10.30 0.60 -12.33
CA SER A 2 -9.03 0.12 -11.78
C SER A 2 -9.21 -1.26 -11.17
N THR A 3 -8.37 -2.23 -11.51
CA THR A 3 -8.47 -3.61 -10.97
C THR A 3 -8.05 -3.68 -9.51
N TYR A 4 -7.07 -2.87 -9.11
CA TYR A 4 -6.47 -2.89 -7.78
C TYR A 4 -6.45 -1.49 -7.17
N THR A 5 -6.46 -1.44 -5.85
CA THR A 5 -6.32 -0.22 -5.06
C THR A 5 -5.26 -0.44 -4.00
N ALA A 6 -4.15 0.28 -4.14
CA ALA A 6 -3.11 0.39 -3.14
C ALA A 6 -3.46 1.49 -2.13
N THR A 7 -3.37 1.18 -0.85
CA THR A 7 -3.59 2.12 0.24
C THR A 7 -2.44 2.05 1.21
N ILE A 8 -1.89 3.19 1.58
CA ILE A 8 -0.82 3.34 2.57
C ILE A 8 -1.41 3.99 3.82
N TYR A 9 -1.11 3.39 4.95
CA TYR A 9 -1.45 3.79 6.29
C TYR A 9 -0.19 4.24 7.02
N PHE A 10 -0.27 5.37 7.71
CA PHE A 10 0.69 5.75 8.73
C PHE A 10 0.04 5.55 10.09
N ASP A 11 0.61 4.65 10.88
CA ASP A 11 0.00 4.14 12.10
C ASP A 11 -1.40 3.55 11.80
N GLU A 12 -2.48 4.21 12.25
CA GLU A 12 -3.87 3.81 11.94
C GLU A 12 -4.54 4.68 10.86
N PHE A 13 -3.85 5.69 10.34
CA PHE A 13 -4.43 6.68 9.43
C PHE A 13 -4.11 6.39 7.96
N GLU A 14 -5.14 6.33 7.11
CA GLU A 14 -4.95 6.32 5.65
C GLU A 14 -4.34 7.66 5.21
N ILE A 15 -3.13 7.62 4.67
CA ILE A 15 -2.43 8.82 4.21
C ILE A 15 -2.49 8.98 2.69
N ILE A 16 -2.43 7.88 1.95
CA ILE A 16 -2.27 7.87 0.50
C ILE A 16 -3.01 6.68 -0.08
N LYS A 17 -3.71 6.90 -1.20
CA LYS A 17 -4.37 5.86 -1.96
C LYS A 17 -4.11 6.03 -3.45
N HIS A 18 -3.86 4.92 -4.14
CA HIS A 18 -3.66 4.89 -5.59
C HIS A 18 -4.31 3.65 -6.20
N SER A 19 -4.93 3.79 -7.36
CA SER A 19 -5.64 2.71 -8.02
C SER A 19 -5.04 2.46 -9.40
N GLY A 20 -4.83 1.20 -9.74
CA GLY A 20 -4.18 0.79 -10.99
C GLY A 20 -4.63 -0.59 -11.44
N ASN A 21 -4.20 -1.00 -12.63
CA ASN A 21 -4.53 -2.32 -13.19
C ASN A 21 -3.40 -3.33 -13.01
N ASP A 22 -2.21 -2.85 -12.67
CA ASP A 22 -1.00 -3.66 -12.54
C ASP A 22 -0.60 -3.76 -11.07
N LEU A 23 -0.62 -4.98 -10.54
CA LEU A 23 -0.34 -5.27 -9.13
C LEU A 23 1.12 -4.94 -8.75
N GLU A 24 2.06 -5.29 -9.62
CA GLU A 24 3.49 -5.10 -9.35
C GLU A 24 3.88 -3.64 -9.38
N SER A 25 3.42 -2.88 -10.37
CA SER A 25 3.64 -1.43 -10.46
C SER A 25 3.07 -0.70 -9.26
N LEU A 26 1.87 -1.08 -8.79
CA LEU A 26 1.28 -0.54 -7.56
C LEU A 26 2.10 -0.88 -6.32
N PHE A 27 2.64 -2.10 -6.26
CA PHE A 27 3.45 -2.53 -5.13
C PHE A 27 4.79 -1.80 -5.07
N VAL A 28 5.48 -1.69 -6.20
CA VAL A 28 6.72 -0.90 -6.31
C VAL A 28 6.45 0.56 -5.95
N TRP A 29 5.37 1.15 -6.49
CA TRP A 29 4.99 2.52 -6.14
C TRP A 29 4.77 2.70 -4.64
N MET A 30 4.06 1.76 -3.98
CA MET A 30 3.87 1.83 -2.53
C MET A 30 5.18 1.75 -1.75
N LEU A 31 6.08 0.86 -2.15
CA LEU A 31 7.39 0.75 -1.52
C LEU A 31 8.19 2.05 -1.69
N THR A 32 8.15 2.68 -2.87
CA THR A 32 8.78 3.98 -3.10
C THR A 32 8.19 5.07 -2.22
N GLN A 33 6.88 5.07 -1.96
CA GLN A 33 6.25 6.02 -1.03
C GLN A 33 6.66 5.78 0.43
N ALA A 34 6.91 4.53 0.81
CA ALA A 34 7.34 4.15 2.14
C ALA A 34 8.86 4.35 2.35
N GLN A 35 9.64 4.28 1.27
CA GLN A 35 11.09 4.44 1.31
C GLN A 35 11.45 5.88 1.72
N GLY A 36 12.29 6.02 2.74
CA GLY A 36 12.73 7.32 3.27
C GLY A 36 11.78 7.95 4.30
N LYS A 37 10.65 7.32 4.64
CA LYS A 37 9.82 7.74 5.76
C LYS A 37 10.14 6.92 7.01
N PHE A 38 10.26 7.62 8.14
CA PHE A 38 10.44 7.03 9.47
C PHE A 38 9.08 6.89 10.17
N GLY A 39 8.86 5.78 10.87
CA GLY A 39 7.63 5.51 11.63
C GLY A 39 6.94 4.19 11.25
N ASN A 40 5.76 3.97 11.82
CA ASN A 40 4.91 2.81 11.55
C ASN A 40 4.16 3.02 10.23
N LEU A 41 4.71 2.52 9.12
CA LEU A 41 4.03 2.56 7.83
C LEU A 41 3.51 1.18 7.48
N SER A 42 2.27 1.10 7.04
CA SER A 42 1.70 -0.11 6.49
C SER A 42 1.12 0.20 5.13
N GLY A 43 1.11 -0.75 4.20
CA GLY A 43 0.39 -0.59 2.96
C GLY A 43 -0.22 -1.89 2.51
N LYS A 44 -1.38 -1.80 1.86
CA LYS A 44 -2.10 -2.96 1.34
C LYS A 44 -2.64 -2.67 -0.05
N ILE A 45 -2.61 -3.66 -0.92
CA ILE A 45 -3.26 -3.63 -2.22
C ILE A 45 -4.47 -4.54 -2.16
N THR A 46 -5.65 -3.96 -2.33
CA THR A 46 -6.90 -4.70 -2.45
C THR A 46 -7.30 -4.83 -3.91
N ASN A 47 -7.65 -6.04 -4.34
CA ASN A 47 -8.30 -6.28 -5.61
C ASN A 47 -9.74 -5.76 -5.55
N ASN A 48 -10.10 -4.80 -6.40
CA ASN A 48 -11.42 -4.18 -6.39
C ASN A 48 -12.53 -5.16 -6.80
N ARG A 49 -12.18 -6.21 -7.55
CA ARG A 49 -13.10 -7.21 -8.09
C ARG A 49 -13.42 -8.30 -7.08
N THR A 50 -12.40 -8.83 -6.40
CA THR A 50 -12.57 -9.91 -5.39
C THR A 50 -12.67 -9.38 -3.95
N LYS A 51 -12.30 -8.11 -3.72
CA LYS A 51 -12.16 -7.48 -2.39
C LYS A 51 -11.10 -8.13 -1.49
N ILE A 52 -10.20 -8.93 -2.06
CA ILE A 52 -9.12 -9.61 -1.34
C ILE A 52 -7.87 -8.72 -1.32
N ILE A 53 -7.06 -8.82 -0.25
CA ILE A 53 -5.74 -8.20 -0.17
C ILE A 53 -4.75 -9.10 -0.91
N GLU A 54 -4.20 -8.60 -2.00
CA GLU A 54 -3.27 -9.36 -2.86
C GLU A 54 -1.83 -9.20 -2.36
N LYS A 55 -1.50 -8.03 -1.81
CA LYS A 55 -0.19 -7.72 -1.24
C LYS A 55 -0.33 -6.76 -0.08
N GLU A 56 0.50 -6.93 0.93
CA GLU A 56 0.65 -5.99 2.02
C GLU A 56 2.11 -5.90 2.47
N PHE A 57 2.46 -4.79 3.09
CA PHE A 57 3.72 -4.62 3.77
C PHE A 57 3.51 -3.83 5.05
N ARG A 58 4.36 -4.07 6.04
CA ARG A 58 4.42 -3.29 7.28
C ARG A 58 5.88 -2.98 7.58
N ILE A 59 6.19 -1.71 7.69
CA ILE A 59 7.45 -1.18 8.19
C ILE A 59 7.15 -0.74 9.62
N ALA A 60 7.62 -1.53 10.57
CA ALA A 60 7.75 -1.09 11.95
C ALA A 60 9.17 -0.56 12.12
N ALA A 61 9.30 0.71 12.49
CA ALA A 61 10.56 1.21 13.00
C ALA A 61 10.79 0.50 14.35
N HIS A 62 11.73 -0.45 14.39
CA HIS A 62 12.24 -0.96 15.65
C HIS A 62 13.22 0.09 16.18
N GLU A 63 12.87 0.72 17.29
CA GLU A 63 13.76 1.59 18.07
C GLU A 63 14.94 0.81 18.66
#